data_AF-A0A9W6WLK2-F1
#
_entry.id   AF-A0A9W6WLK2-F1
#
_cell.length_a   1.000
_cell.length_b   1.000
_cell.length_c   1.000
_cell.angle_alpha   90.00
_cell.angle_beta   90.00
_cell.angle_gamma   90.00
#
_symmetry.space_group_name_H-M   'P 1'
#
loop_
_entity.id
_entity.type
_entity.pdbx_description
1 polymer ?
#
loop_
_entity_poly.entity_id
_entity_poly.type
_entity_poly.pdbx_seq_one_letter_code
_entity_poly.pdbx_strand_id
1 'polypeptide(L)'
;MTNNAFDLALPASGFGEFTEGCPSEFGSGYSWGQTYGGISNATECNNIPTSLQKGCNFRFGWYENADNPLMNFEQVVCPKEITDITGCSRTDE
;
A
#
# COMPACT_ATOMS: atom_id res chain seq x y z
N MET A 1 -14.46 5.77 -8.93
CA MET A 1 -13.15 5.81 -9.62
C MET A 1 -13.37 6.33 -11.02
N THR A 2 -12.55 7.26 -11.49
CA THR A 2 -12.58 7.73 -12.89
C THR A 2 -12.01 6.65 -13.82
N ASN A 3 -12.06 6.87 -15.12
CA ASN A 3 -11.29 6.06 -16.07
C ASN A 3 -9.80 6.15 -15.67
N ASN A 4 -9.12 4.99 -15.57
CA ASN A 4 -7.71 4.81 -15.20
C ASN A 4 -7.34 5.23 -13.76
N ALA A 5 -7.81 4.49 -12.76
CA ALA A 5 -7.41 4.66 -11.37
C ALA A 5 -6.37 3.60 -10.96
N PHE A 6 -5.32 4.03 -10.24
CA PHE A 6 -4.37 3.15 -9.56
C PHE A 6 -4.53 3.31 -8.06
N ASP A 7 -4.84 2.21 -7.38
CA ASP A 7 -4.79 2.14 -5.92
C ASP A 7 -3.42 1.58 -5.52
N LEU A 8 -2.59 2.41 -4.89
CA LEU A 8 -1.23 2.03 -4.51
C LEU A 8 -1.25 1.25 -3.20
N ALA A 9 -0.75 0.01 -3.24
CA ALA A 9 -0.65 -0.85 -2.06
C ALA A 9 0.41 -0.32 -1.07
N LEU A 10 -0.05 0.52 -0.14
CA LEU A 10 0.76 1.08 0.94
C LEU A 10 0.23 0.56 2.29
N PRO A 11 1.03 -0.16 3.10
CA PRO A 11 0.54 -0.63 4.38
C PRO A 11 0.05 0.49 5.29
N ALA A 12 -1.06 0.26 5.98
CA ALA A 12 -1.76 1.23 6.84
C ALA A 12 -2.26 2.49 6.10
N SER A 13 -2.54 2.42 4.80
CA SER A 13 -3.24 3.47 4.03
C SER A 13 -4.77 3.40 4.10
N GLY A 14 -5.31 2.43 4.86
CA GLY A 14 -6.74 2.17 5.00
C GLY A 14 -7.12 0.82 4.38
N PHE A 15 -8.11 0.16 4.97
CA PHE A 15 -8.61 -1.13 4.48
C PHE A 15 -9.50 -1.02 3.25
N GLY A 16 -10.17 0.12 3.11
CA GLY A 16 -11.27 0.27 2.17
C GLY A 16 -12.49 -0.55 2.60
N GLU A 17 -13.16 -1.16 1.62
CA GLU A 17 -14.42 -1.88 1.81
C GLU A 17 -14.28 -3.15 2.65
N PHE A 18 -13.14 -3.83 2.58
CA PHE A 18 -12.94 -5.14 3.22
C PHE A 18 -12.08 -4.98 4.49
N THR A 19 -12.75 -4.83 5.64
CA THR A 19 -12.09 -4.45 6.89
C THR A 19 -11.52 -5.61 7.69
N GLU A 20 -11.87 -6.84 7.33
CA GLU A 20 -11.58 -8.04 8.12
C GLU A 20 -10.26 -8.70 7.74
N GLY A 21 -9.67 -8.37 6.58
CA GLY A 21 -8.47 -9.02 6.06
C GLY A 21 -7.29 -8.93 7.01
N CYS A 22 -6.80 -7.71 7.28
CA CYS A 22 -5.66 -7.50 8.16
C CYS A 22 -5.91 -7.94 9.62
N PRO A 23 -7.07 -7.67 10.23
CA PRO A 23 -7.38 -8.19 11.57
C PRO A 23 -7.43 -9.72 11.64
N SER A 24 -7.87 -10.40 10.57
CA SER A 24 -7.88 -11.87 10.53
C SER A 24 -6.48 -12.45 10.39
N GLU A 25 -5.60 -11.79 9.62
CA GLU A 25 -4.23 -12.24 9.40
C GLU A 25 -3.31 -11.96 10.60
N PHE A 26 -3.37 -10.76 11.15
CA PHE A 26 -2.43 -10.28 12.17
C PHE A 26 -3.02 -10.19 13.58
N GLY A 27 -4.33 -10.37 13.72
CA GLY A 27 -5.06 -10.13 14.96
C GLY A 27 -5.52 -8.67 15.12
N SER A 28 -6.39 -8.43 16.11
CA SER A 28 -7.05 -7.15 16.35
C SER A 28 -6.28 -6.16 17.24
N GLY A 29 -5.05 -6.50 17.65
CA GLY A 29 -4.25 -5.69 18.56
C GLY A 29 -3.51 -4.50 17.92
N TYR A 30 -3.50 -4.43 16.59
CA TYR A 30 -2.80 -3.39 15.84
C TYR A 30 -3.69 -2.17 15.54
N SER A 31 -3.08 -1.00 15.43
CA SER A 31 -3.77 0.26 15.11
C SER A 31 -3.53 0.63 13.66
N TRP A 32 -4.56 0.50 12.83
CA TRP A 32 -4.47 0.65 11.38
C TRP A 32 -4.89 2.03 10.86
N GLY A 33 -5.39 2.90 11.75
CA GLY A 33 -5.92 4.20 11.41
C GLY A 33 -7.35 4.15 10.86
N GLN A 34 -7.70 5.12 10.02
CA GLN A 34 -9.03 5.25 9.41
C GLN A 34 -9.26 4.16 8.35
N THR A 35 -10.52 3.72 8.19
CA THR A 35 -10.90 2.74 7.16
C THR A 35 -10.49 3.18 5.76
N TYR A 36 -10.60 4.47 5.44
CA TYR A 36 -10.09 5.08 4.22
C TYR A 36 -9.08 6.16 4.60
N GLY A 37 -7.87 6.10 4.02
CA GLY A 37 -6.77 7.03 4.31
C GLY A 37 -5.82 6.58 5.43
N GLY A 38 -6.24 5.62 6.26
CA GLY A 38 -5.36 4.93 7.21
C GLY A 38 -4.79 5.84 8.29
N ILE A 39 -3.52 5.64 8.63
CA ILE A 39 -2.81 6.44 9.62
C ILE A 39 -2.40 7.82 9.07
N SER A 40 -2.14 8.77 9.97
CA SER A 40 -1.88 10.18 9.64
C SER A 40 -0.44 10.65 9.91
N ASN A 41 0.34 9.85 10.64
CA ASN A 41 1.69 10.16 11.07
C ASN A 41 2.62 8.95 10.94
N ALA A 42 3.85 9.17 10.48
CA ALA A 42 4.86 8.12 10.33
C ALA A 42 5.14 7.34 11.64
N THR A 43 5.01 7.98 12.80
CA THR A 43 5.21 7.31 14.10
C THR A 43 4.19 6.21 14.37
N GLU A 44 3.00 6.29 13.75
CA GLU A 44 1.95 5.27 13.85
C GLU A 44 2.31 3.98 13.11
N CYS A 45 3.30 4.00 12.19
CA CYS A 45 3.84 2.79 11.58
C CYS A 45 4.43 1.82 12.62
N ASN A 46 4.80 2.28 13.81
CA ASN A 46 5.26 1.38 14.89
C ASN A 46 4.11 0.54 15.49
N ASN A 47 2.85 0.87 15.21
CA ASN A 47 1.67 0.23 15.78
C ASN A 47 1.03 -0.80 14.83
N ILE A 48 1.73 -1.20 13.77
CA ILE A 48 1.34 -2.26 12.83
C ILE A 48 2.41 -3.37 12.79
N PRO A 49 2.13 -4.56 12.22
CA PRO A 49 3.09 -5.67 12.16
C PRO A 49 4.44 -5.27 11.58
N THR A 50 5.54 -5.75 12.18
CA THR A 50 6.92 -5.40 11.81
C THR A 50 7.22 -5.62 10.32
N SER A 51 6.65 -6.67 9.71
CA SER A 51 6.80 -6.98 8.29
C SER A 51 6.27 -5.88 7.36
N LEU A 52 5.30 -5.08 7.82
CA LEU A 52 4.63 -4.04 7.03
C LEU A 52 5.22 -2.65 7.25
N GLN A 53 6.01 -2.45 8.31
CA GLN A 53 6.49 -1.13 8.72
C GLN A 53 7.37 -0.45 7.67
N LYS A 54 8.15 -1.20 6.89
CA LYS A 54 8.98 -0.60 5.82
C LYS A 54 8.13 0.03 4.72
N GLY A 55 7.08 -0.65 4.26
CA GLY A 55 6.13 -0.10 3.29
C GLY A 55 5.32 1.06 3.87
N CYS A 56 4.93 0.96 5.14
CA CYS A 56 4.27 2.07 5.84
C CYS A 56 5.16 3.32 5.90
N ASN A 57 6.43 3.19 6.26
CA ASN A 57 7.37 4.32 6.29
C ASN A 57 7.68 4.86 4.89
N PHE A 58 7.61 4.04 3.84
CA PHE A 58 7.75 4.50 2.45
C PHE A 58 6.70 5.57 2.10
N ARG A 59 5.46 5.42 2.58
CA ARG A 59 4.38 6.42 2.42
C ARG A 59 4.79 7.81 2.92
N PHE A 60 5.45 7.90 4.07
CA PHE A 60 5.81 9.19 4.69
C PHE A 60 7.21 9.69 4.27
N GLY A 61 8.08 8.78 3.83
CA GLY A 61 9.42 9.11 3.34
C GLY A 61 9.39 9.49 1.87
N TRP A 62 9.66 8.51 0.99
CA TRP A 62 9.77 8.75 -0.46
C TRP A 62 8.50 9.31 -1.08
N TYR A 63 7.33 8.86 -0.63
CA TYR A 63 6.04 9.30 -1.16
C TYR A 63 5.53 10.61 -0.50
N GLU A 64 6.26 11.14 0.49
CA GLU A 64 6.00 12.42 1.16
C GLU A 64 4.56 12.60 1.68
N ASN A 65 3.89 11.49 1.99
CA ASN A 65 2.49 11.43 2.40
C ASN A 65 1.55 12.19 1.43
N ALA A 66 1.82 12.12 0.13
CA ALA A 66 0.98 12.74 -0.89
C ALA A 66 -0.45 12.17 -0.84
N ASP A 67 -1.45 13.05 -0.90
CA ASP A 67 -2.87 12.69 -0.88
C ASP A 67 -3.41 12.62 -2.31
N ASN A 68 -3.57 11.40 -2.82
CA ASN A 68 -4.17 11.09 -4.12
C ASN A 68 -3.65 11.96 -5.28
N PRO A 69 -2.32 12.01 -5.53
CA PRO A 69 -1.75 12.83 -6.58
C PRO A 69 -2.20 12.35 -7.97
N LEU A 70 -2.34 13.30 -8.91
CA LEU A 70 -2.55 12.98 -10.32
C LEU A 70 -1.23 12.54 -10.98
N MET A 71 -1.33 11.69 -11.99
CA MET A 71 -0.18 11.18 -12.74
C MET A 71 -0.52 10.89 -14.20
N ASN A 72 0.52 10.88 -15.02
CA ASN A 72 0.50 10.28 -16.36
C ASN A 72 1.24 8.94 -16.28
N PHE A 73 0.79 7.94 -17.03
CA PHE A 73 1.39 6.60 -17.01
C PHE A 73 1.49 6.01 -18.41
N GLU A 74 2.41 5.06 -18.56
CA GLU A 74 2.61 4.25 -19.75
C GLU A 74 2.89 2.81 -19.30
N GLN A 75 2.38 1.83 -20.04
CA GLN A 75 2.69 0.42 -19.78
C GLN A 75 4.14 0.14 -20.18
N VAL A 76 4.88 -0.55 -19.31
CA VAL A 76 6.27 -0.97 -19.54
C VAL A 76 6.41 -2.47 -19.26
N VAL A 77 7.49 -3.06 -19.75
CA VAL A 77 7.92 -4.41 -19.33
C VAL A 77 8.15 -4.39 -17.81
N CYS A 78 7.62 -5.37 -17.09
CA CYS A 78 7.73 -5.38 -15.63
C CYS A 78 9.20 -5.53 -15.21
N PRO A 79 9.75 -4.62 -14.38
CA PRO A 79 11.09 -4.76 -13.85
C PRO A 79 11.25 -6.07 -13.07
N LYS A 80 12.45 -6.67 -13.16
CA LYS A 80 12.75 -7.96 -12.51
C LYS A 80 12.61 -7.88 -10.99
N GLU A 81 12.86 -6.71 -10.41
CA GLU A 81 12.67 -6.44 -8.99
C GLU A 81 11.21 -6.60 -8.54
N ILE A 82 10.23 -6.41 -9.43
CA ILE A 82 8.80 -6.62 -9.15
C ILE A 82 8.39 -8.06 -9.43
N THR A 83 8.82 -8.62 -10.56
CA THR A 83 8.43 -9.98 -10.97
C THR A 83 9.07 -11.06 -10.08
N ASP A 84 10.29 -10.84 -9.57
CA ASP A 84 10.93 -11.75 -8.63
C ASP A 84 10.22 -11.79 -7.26
N ILE A 85 9.58 -10.69 -6.84
CA ILE A 85 8.80 -10.64 -5.59
C ILE A 85 7.44 -11.31 -5.75
N THR A 86 6.77 -11.04 -6.87
CA THR A 86 5.40 -11.52 -7.11
C THR A 86 5.34 -12.93 -7.71
N GLY A 87 6.42 -13.38 -8.34
CA GLY A 87 6.46 -14.62 -9.11
C GLY A 87 5.59 -14.59 -10.36
N CYS A 88 5.14 -13.41 -10.80
CA CYS A 88 4.22 -13.24 -11.92
C CYS A 88 4.86 -12.37 -13.02
N SER A 89 4.79 -12.86 -14.25
CA SER A 89 5.17 -12.09 -15.44
C SER A 89 4.18 -12.45 -16.54
N ARG A 90 3.80 -11.47 -17.37
CA ARG A 90 2.93 -11.78 -18.49
C ARG A 90 3.73 -12.46 -19.59
N THR A 91 3.06 -13.27 -20.40
CA THR A 91 3.68 -13.95 -21.55
C THR A 91 3.77 -13.06 -22.78
N ASP A 92 3.15 -11.88 -22.74
CA ASP A 92 3.09 -10.89 -23.81
C ASP A 92 3.77 -9.57 -23.43
N GLU A 93 4.66 -9.61 -22.43
CA GLU A 93 5.59 -8.49 -22.18
C GLU A 93 6.62 -8.34 -23.31
#